data_AF-A0A352RWY6-F1
#
_entry.id   AF-A0A352RWY6-F1
#
_cell.length_a   1.000
_cell.length_b   1.000
_cell.length_c   1.000
_cell.angle_alpha   90.00
_cell.angle_beta   90.00
_cell.angle_gamma   90.00
#
_symmetry.space_group_name_H-M   'P 1'
#
loop_
_entity.id
_entity.type
_entity.pdbx_description
1 polymer ?
#
loop_
_entity_poly.entity_id
_entity_poly.type
_entity_poly.pdbx_seq_one_letter_code
_entity_poly.pdbx_strand_id
1 'polypeptide(L)' 'FEAFRQTLRGQLVQRGDPDYDVARKVWNGAIDKHPALVVYCTDATDVAGAIR' A
#
# COMPACT_ATOMS: atom_id res chain seq x y z
N PHE A 1 -10.46 0.26 3.62
CA PHE A 1 -10.35 -0.02 2.17
C PHE A 1 -10.71 -1.47 1.87
N GLU A 2 -11.78 -1.99 2.48
CA GLU A 2 -12.03 -3.44 2.53
C GLU A 2 -12.46 -4.00 1.18
N ALA A 3 -13.38 -3.34 0.48
CA ALA A 3 -13.78 -3.72 -0.87
C ALA A 3 -12.59 -3.74 -1.83
N PHE A 4 -11.70 -2.74 -1.76
CA PHE A 4 -10.49 -2.70 -2.59
C PHE A 4 -9.51 -3.83 -2.23
N ARG A 5 -9.29 -4.08 -0.94
CA ARG A 5 -8.46 -5.19 -0.45
C ARG A 5 -8.95 -6.55 -0.96
N GLN A 6 -10.26 -6.74 -1.09
CA GLN A 6 -10.84 -7.99 -1.63
C GLN A 6 -10.64 -8.15 -3.14
N THR A 7 -10.49 -7.05 -3.88
CA THR A 7 -10.25 -7.08 -5.33
C THR A 7 -8.77 -7.15 -5.71
N LEU A 8 -7.89 -6.80 -4.78
CA LEU A 8 -6.45 -6.75 -4.99
C LEU A 8 -5.86 -8.16 -4.93
N ARG A 9 -5.07 -8.55 -5.93
CA ARG A 9 -4.30 -9.81 -5.92
C ARG A 9 -3.01 -9.68 -5.12
N GLY A 10 -2.41 -8.49 -5.16
CA GLY A 10 -1.27 -8.11 -4.34
C GLY A 10 -1.60 -7.79 -2.88
N GLN A 11 -0.69 -7.06 -2.23
CA GLN A 11 -0.79 -6.77 -0.80
C GLN A 11 -1.17 -5.30 -0.56
N LEU A 12 -2.15 -5.09 0.31
CA LEU A 12 -2.51 -3.79 0.84
C LEU A 12 -2.06 -3.71 2.30
N VAL A 13 -1.19 -2.74 2.59
CA VAL A 13 -0.74 -2.40 3.94
C VAL A 13 -1.35 -1.06 4.35
N GLN A 14 -1.97 -1.02 5.52
CA GLN A 14 -2.61 0.18 6.07
C GLN A 14 -2.16 0.43 7.52
N ARG A 15 -2.46 1.63 8.02
CA ARG A 15 -2.17 1.96 9.42
C ARG A 15 -2.82 0.93 10.36
N GLY A 16 -2.04 0.42 11.30
CA GLY A 16 -2.46 -0.63 12.24
C GLY A 16 -2.02 -2.04 11.82
N ASP A 17 -1.64 -2.23 10.55
CA ASP A 17 -0.99 -3.47 10.13
C ASP A 17 0.46 -3.50 10.68
N PRO A 18 0.98 -4.67 11.11
CA PRO A 18 2.33 -4.79 11.67
C PRO A 18 3.44 -4.25 10.76
N ASP A 19 3.23 -4.36 9.44
CA ASP A 19 4.23 -4.01 8.43
C ASP A 19 4.17 -2.53 7.99
N TYR A 20 3.22 -1.74 8.50
CA TYR A 20 2.97 -0.38 8.03
C TYR A 20 4.19 0.54 8.13
N ASP A 21 4.88 0.51 9.27
CA ASP A 21 6.06 1.35 9.49
C ASP A 21 7.26 0.96 8.62
N VAL A 22 7.32 -0.30 8.19
CA VAL A 22 8.34 -0.76 7.24
C VAL A 22 7.94 -0.35 5.83
N ALA A 23 6.68 -0.59 5.44
CA ALA A 23 6.17 -0.37 4.10
C ALA A 23 6.24 1.10 3.64
N ARG A 24 6.10 2.05 4.58
CA ARG A 24 6.11 3.49 4.28
C ARG A 24 7.51 4.11 4.15
N LYS A 25 8.58 3.37 4.48
CA LYS A 25 9.95 3.90 4.45
C LYS A 25 10.44 4.05 3.02
N VAL A 26 11.04 5.21 2.73
CA VAL A 26 11.80 5.47 1.51
C VAL A 26 13.29 5.56 1.83
N TRP A 27 14.14 5.52 0.80
CA TRP A 27 15.58 5.57 0.97
C TRP A 27 16.05 6.82 1.73
N ASN A 28 15.44 7.99 1.46
CA ASN A 28 15.75 9.21 2.20
C ASN A 28 15.07 9.20 3.57
N GLY A 29 15.82 8.83 4.61
CA GLY A 29 15.34 8.77 6.00
C GLY A 29 14.87 10.11 6.60
N ALA A 30 15.14 11.24 5.96
CA ALA A 30 14.57 12.53 6.36
C ALA A 30 13.07 12.66 5.97
N ILE A 31 12.56 11.79 5.10
CA ILE A 31 11.16 11.81 4.66
C ILE A 31 10.33 10.86 5.51
N ASP A 32 9.60 11.42 6.47
CA ASP A 32 8.66 10.68 7.34
C ASP A 32 7.20 10.93 6.89
N LYS A 33 6.79 10.28 5.80
CA LYS A 33 5.39 10.34 5.33
C LYS A 33 4.55 9.21 5.93
N HIS A 34 3.27 9.52 6.13
CA HIS A 34 2.29 8.63 6.75
C HIS A 34 1.09 8.42 5.81
N PRO A 35 1.27 7.74 4.67
CA PRO A 35 0.18 7.53 3.70
C PRO A 35 -0.94 6.68 4.31
N ALA A 36 -2.18 6.83 3.82
CA ALA A 36 -3.28 5.99 4.28
C ALA A 36 -3.07 4.50 3.92
N LEU A 37 -2.42 4.25 2.78
CA LEU A 37 -2.18 2.92 2.21
C LEU A 37 -0.81 2.82 1.54
N VAL A 38 -0.25 1.62 1.53
CA VAL A 38 0.81 1.17 0.61
C VAL A 38 0.30 -0.06 -0.12
N VAL A 39 0.36 -0.06 -1.45
CA VAL A 39 -0.17 -1.14 -2.30
C VAL A 39 0.96 -1.75 -3.10
N TYR A 40 1.28 -3.01 -2.81
CA TYR A 40 2.22 -3.81 -3.59
C TYR A 40 1.45 -4.54 -4.70
N CYS A 41 1.43 -3.96 -5.90
CA CYS A 41 0.72 -4.51 -7.05
C CYS A 41 1.47 -5.70 -7.66
N THR A 42 0.75 -6.76 -8.03
CA THR A 42 1.33 -7.95 -8.67
C THR A 42 1.21 -7.94 -10.19
N ASP A 43 0.20 -7.24 -10.72
CA ASP A 43 -0.04 -7.11 -12.15
C ASP A 43 -0.67 -5.74 -12.51
N ALA A 44 -0.91 -5.52 -13.81
CA ALA A 44 -1.49 -4.28 -14.30
C ALA A 44 -2.95 -4.06 -13.87
N THR A 45 -3.68 -5.13 -13.51
CA THR A 45 -5.06 -5.02 -13.01
C THR A 45 -5.06 -4.44 -11.59
N ASP A 46 -4.12 -4.87 -10.74
CA ASP A 46 -3.92 -4.27 -9.41
C ASP A 46 -3.59 -2.77 -9.52
N VAL A 47 -2.68 -2.40 -10.44
CA VAL A 47 -2.31 -1.00 -10.67
C VAL A 47 -3.53 -0.19 -11.13
N ALA A 48 -4.29 -0.69 -12.09
CA ALA A 48 -5.50 -0.02 -12.58
C ALA A 48 -6.57 0.15 -11.48
N GLY A 49 -6.71 -0.83 -10.59
CA GLY A 49 -7.59 -0.75 -9.43
C GLY A 49 -7.12 0.29 -8.39
N ALA A 50 -5.81 0.47 -8.23
CA ALA A 50 -5.23 1.40 -7.25
C ALA A 50 -5.30 2.88 -7.65
N ILE A 51 -5.46 3.18 -8.93
CA ILE A 51 -5.46 4.57 -9.46
C ILE A 51 -6.84 5.08 -9.89
N ARG A 52 -7.88 4.25 -9.74
CA ARG A 52 -9.26 4.57 -10.13
C ARG A 52 -9.99 5.36 -9.04
#